data_AF-A0A4R5L8I2-F1
#
_entry.id   AF-A0A4R5L8I2-F1
#
_cell.length_a   1.000
_cell.length_b   1.000
_cell.length_c   1.000
_cell.angle_alpha   90.00
_cell.angle_beta   90.00
_cell.angle_gamma   90.00
#
_symmetry.space_group_name_H-M   'P 1'
#
loop_
_entity.id
_entity.type
_entity.pdbx_description
1 polymer ?
#
loop_
_entity_poly.entity_id
_entity_poly.type
_entity_poly.pdbx_seq_one_letter_code
_entity_poly.pdbx_strand_id
1 'polypeptide(L)'
;MAIDIIDVEEMLSQRPRPFELIGLQALNPAREPYRALLLQPTGVIEANDMRVGHADAALGHALCSGFLSSAVEAHADLAVAPEYCVPWSVVDEIIDGRRRPPVGALWVLGCESIPPAEIEAIAERCNTGGQCEFHHEALDPRQVAQKRYVDPLLYVFWAKDVDGKAVLFLLVDCVIEMALAEFVVMDHRISI
;
A
#
# COMPACT_ATOMS: atom_id res chain seq x y z
N MET A 1 -17.63 11.29 -12.74
CA MET A 1 -16.94 11.72 -11.50
C MET A 1 -15.69 12.46 -11.90
N ALA A 2 -15.43 13.63 -11.33
CA ALA A 2 -14.11 14.24 -11.45
C ALA A 2 -13.15 13.44 -10.57
N ILE A 3 -11.95 13.14 -11.06
CA ILE A 3 -10.88 12.57 -10.26
C ILE A 3 -10.41 13.71 -9.35
N ASP A 4 -10.57 13.54 -8.04
CA ASP A 4 -9.98 14.44 -7.05
C ASP A 4 -8.55 13.96 -6.79
N ILE A 5 -7.56 14.70 -7.27
CA ILE A 5 -6.14 14.36 -7.07
C ILE A 5 -5.68 15.15 -5.85
N ILE A 6 -5.39 14.45 -4.77
CA ILE A 6 -4.88 15.04 -3.54
C ILE A 6 -3.35 15.10 -3.61
N ASP A 7 -2.79 16.29 -3.39
CA ASP A 7 -1.34 16.45 -3.21
C ASP A 7 -0.94 15.88 -1.85
N VAL A 8 -0.03 14.90 -1.86
CA VAL A 8 0.43 14.22 -0.64
C VAL A 8 1.18 15.18 0.28
N GLU A 9 1.99 16.11 -0.25
CA GLU A 9 2.71 17.08 0.56
C GLU A 9 1.73 18.06 1.23
N GLU A 10 0.71 18.51 0.50
CA GLU A 10 -0.37 19.33 1.07
C GLU A 10 -1.10 18.56 2.19
N MET A 11 -1.49 17.31 1.92
CA MET A 11 -2.18 16.42 2.85
C MET A 11 -1.37 16.21 4.14
N LEU A 12 -0.05 16.00 4.04
CA LEU A 12 0.86 15.86 5.19
C LEU A 12 0.98 17.17 5.99
N SER A 13 1.02 18.32 5.31
CA SER A 13 1.16 19.64 5.94
C SER A 13 -0.07 20.11 6.72
N GLN A 14 -1.27 19.65 6.32
CA GLN A 14 -2.54 20.05 6.93
C GLN A 14 -2.91 19.23 8.18
N ARG A 15 -2.06 18.28 8.59
CA ARG A 15 -2.29 17.47 9.79
C ARG A 15 -2.15 18.33 11.06
N PRO A 16 -2.82 17.95 12.17
CA PRO A 16 -2.65 18.63 13.46
C PRO A 16 -1.20 18.68 13.95
N ARG A 17 -0.42 17.64 13.60
CA ARG A 17 1.04 17.62 13.66
C ARG A 17 1.55 17.41 12.23
N PRO A 18 2.09 18.45 11.58
CA PRO A 18 2.44 18.37 10.18
C PRO A 18 3.67 17.47 9.97
N PHE A 19 3.72 16.86 8.79
CA PHE A 19 4.86 16.08 8.32
C PHE A 19 5.42 16.69 7.04
N GLU A 20 6.72 16.52 6.82
CA GLU A 20 7.42 16.87 5.58
C GLU A 20 7.78 15.58 4.85
N LEU A 21 7.39 15.44 3.58
CA LEU A 21 7.75 14.28 2.78
C LEU A 21 9.28 14.20 2.62
N ILE A 22 9.88 13.04 2.89
CA ILE A 22 11.26 12.80 2.47
C ILE A 22 11.24 12.45 0.99
N GLY A 23 12.05 13.19 0.20
CA GLY A 23 12.10 13.03 -1.25
C GLY A 23 12.24 11.57 -1.70
N LEU A 24 11.35 11.15 -2.59
CA LEU A 24 11.28 9.79 -3.12
C LEU A 24 12.18 9.66 -4.36
N GLN A 25 13.11 8.70 -4.35
CA GLN A 25 14.10 8.54 -5.42
C GLN A 25 13.44 8.22 -6.76
N ALA A 26 12.42 7.37 -6.76
CA ALA A 26 11.66 7.01 -7.96
C ALA A 26 10.90 8.20 -8.60
N LEU A 27 10.66 9.28 -7.84
CA LEU A 27 9.98 10.49 -8.29
C LEU A 27 10.95 11.67 -8.51
N ASN A 28 12.26 11.44 -8.41
CA ASN A 28 13.25 12.49 -8.55
C ASN A 28 13.29 13.00 -10.01
N PRO A 29 12.99 14.30 -10.25
CA PRO A 29 12.94 14.86 -11.61
C PRO A 29 14.32 14.99 -12.27
N ALA A 30 15.41 14.82 -11.51
CA ALA A 30 16.78 14.85 -12.03
C ALA A 30 17.13 13.67 -12.97
N ARG A 31 16.20 12.72 -13.15
CA ARG A 31 16.33 11.53 -14.04
C ARG A 31 17.48 10.61 -13.65
N GLU A 32 17.81 10.55 -12.36
CA GLU A 32 18.74 9.56 -11.87
C GLU A 32 18.13 8.16 -11.99
N PRO A 33 18.92 7.13 -12.36
CA PRO A 33 18.43 5.76 -12.38
C PRO A 33 17.96 5.35 -10.97
N TYR A 34 16.80 4.70 -10.91
CA TYR A 34 16.29 4.10 -9.68
C TYR A 34 16.06 2.60 -9.88
N ARG A 35 16.03 1.84 -8.79
CA ARG A 35 15.79 0.40 -8.79
C ARG A 35 14.35 0.10 -8.44
N ALA A 36 13.65 -0.58 -9.34
CA ALA A 36 12.29 -1.05 -9.12
C ALA A 36 12.25 -2.57 -8.98
N LEU A 37 11.48 -3.06 -8.01
CA LEU A 37 11.08 -4.46 -7.87
C LEU A 37 9.56 -4.56 -8.01
N LEU A 38 9.09 -5.40 -8.93
CA LEU A 38 7.67 -5.64 -9.16
C LEU A 38 7.36 -7.10 -8.87
N LEU A 39 6.35 -7.34 -8.04
CA LEU A 39 5.87 -8.68 -7.73
C LEU A 39 4.89 -9.15 -8.81
N GLN A 40 5.19 -10.29 -9.41
CA GLN A 40 4.23 -11.07 -10.17
C GLN A 40 3.88 -12.31 -9.36
N PRO A 41 2.77 -12.30 -8.59
CA PRO A 41 2.44 -13.38 -7.68
C PRO A 41 2.01 -14.63 -8.45
N THR A 42 2.24 -15.77 -7.83
CA THR A 42 1.68 -17.05 -8.24
C THR A 42 0.72 -17.53 -7.16
N GLY A 43 -0.32 -18.26 -7.55
CA GLY A 43 -1.28 -18.84 -6.62
C GLY A 43 -2.71 -18.51 -6.99
N VAL A 44 -3.65 -18.98 -6.18
CA VAL A 44 -5.07 -18.76 -6.37
C VAL A 44 -5.52 -17.60 -5.47
N ILE A 45 -6.16 -16.61 -6.07
CA ILE A 45 -6.94 -15.59 -5.34
C ILE A 45 -8.36 -16.13 -5.16
N GLU A 46 -8.83 -16.15 -3.93
CA GLU A 46 -10.21 -16.46 -3.58
C GLU A 46 -10.97 -15.16 -3.32
N ALA A 47 -12.13 -15.04 -3.96
CA ALA A 47 -13.10 -14.00 -3.67
C ALA A 47 -14.33 -14.64 -3.04
N ASN A 48 -14.71 -14.15 -1.87
CA ASN A 48 -15.93 -14.57 -1.19
C ASN A 48 -16.63 -13.35 -0.59
N ASP A 49 -17.77 -13.63 0.03
CA ASP A 49 -18.65 -12.66 0.67
C ASP A 49 -18.00 -11.77 1.74
N MET A 50 -16.82 -12.15 2.24
CA MET A 50 -16.10 -11.48 3.33
C MET A 50 -14.78 -10.85 2.88
N ARG A 51 -14.11 -11.42 1.88
CA ARG A 51 -12.81 -10.92 1.40
C ARG A 51 -12.45 -11.41 -0.01
N VAL A 52 -11.50 -10.71 -0.62
CA VAL A 52 -10.72 -11.06 -1.79
C VAL A 52 -9.23 -11.09 -1.39
N GLY A 53 -8.57 -12.22 -1.60
CA GLY A 53 -7.16 -12.39 -1.24
C GLY A 53 -6.64 -13.79 -1.55
N HIS A 54 -5.47 -14.14 -1.02
CA HIS A 54 -4.90 -15.47 -1.25
C HIS A 54 -5.79 -16.58 -0.65
N ALA A 55 -6.04 -17.62 -1.45
CA ALA A 55 -6.74 -18.83 -1.00
C ALA A 55 -5.91 -19.59 0.06
N ASP A 56 -4.59 -19.62 -0.11
CA ASP A 56 -3.64 -20.08 0.91
C ASP A 56 -2.95 -18.87 1.55
N ALA A 57 -3.46 -18.46 2.72
CA ALA A 57 -2.96 -17.30 3.44
C ALA A 57 -1.50 -17.45 3.89
N ALA A 58 -1.04 -18.66 4.21
CA ALA A 58 0.34 -18.89 4.64
C ALA A 58 1.31 -18.75 3.46
N LEU A 59 0.93 -19.28 2.30
CA LEU A 59 1.70 -19.11 1.07
C LEU A 59 1.73 -17.64 0.63
N GLY A 60 0.59 -16.95 0.66
CA GLY A 60 0.50 -15.52 0.35
C GLY A 60 1.40 -14.68 1.26
N HIS A 61 1.35 -14.94 2.58
CA HIS A 61 2.22 -14.28 3.54
C HIS A 61 3.70 -14.54 3.23
N ALA A 62 4.11 -15.80 3.02
CA ALA A 62 5.50 -16.15 2.74
C ALA A 62 6.01 -15.49 1.45
N LEU A 63 5.19 -15.47 0.40
CA LEU A 63 5.51 -14.85 -0.89
C LEU A 63 5.70 -13.33 -0.74
N CYS A 64 4.74 -12.63 -0.12
CA CYS A 64 4.77 -11.18 0.03
C CYS A 64 5.86 -10.72 1.02
N SER A 65 6.06 -11.44 2.13
CA SER A 65 7.16 -11.19 3.07
C SER A 65 8.53 -11.42 2.43
N GLY A 66 8.69 -12.45 1.60
CA GLY A 66 9.92 -12.72 0.85
C GLY A 66 10.20 -11.63 -0.20
N PHE A 67 9.17 -11.18 -0.91
CA PHE A 67 9.26 -10.05 -1.83
C PHE A 67 9.76 -8.77 -1.16
N LEU A 68 9.15 -8.37 -0.03
CA LEU A 68 9.57 -7.17 0.70
C LEU A 68 10.99 -7.32 1.28
N SER A 69 11.37 -8.51 1.73
CA SER A 69 12.75 -8.77 2.18
C SER A 69 13.74 -8.57 1.02
N SER A 70 13.40 -9.07 -0.17
CA SER A 70 14.20 -8.86 -1.39
C SER A 70 14.28 -7.38 -1.78
N ALA A 71 13.20 -6.62 -1.60
CA ALA A 71 13.19 -5.16 -1.84
C ALA A 71 14.13 -4.41 -0.89
N VAL A 72 14.16 -4.80 0.39
CA VAL A 72 15.11 -4.24 1.37
C VAL A 72 16.55 -4.61 1.01
N GLU A 73 16.84 -5.89 0.77
CA GLU A 73 18.18 -6.39 0.43
C GLU A 73 18.73 -5.77 -0.85
N ALA A 74 17.87 -5.62 -1.86
CA ALA A 74 18.24 -5.00 -3.11
C ALA A 74 18.34 -3.47 -3.03
N HIS A 75 18.00 -2.84 -1.90
CA HIS A 75 17.84 -1.39 -1.77
C HIS A 75 16.96 -0.82 -2.90
N ALA A 76 15.79 -1.43 -3.12
CA ALA A 76 14.86 -0.97 -4.13
C ALA A 76 14.30 0.41 -3.74
N ASP A 77 14.32 1.35 -4.68
CA ASP A 77 13.73 2.68 -4.55
C ASP A 77 12.21 2.63 -4.75
N LEU A 78 11.73 1.63 -5.50
CA LEU A 78 10.32 1.35 -5.72
C LEU A 78 10.06 -0.14 -5.58
N ALA A 79 9.10 -0.52 -4.74
CA ALA A 79 8.57 -1.88 -4.69
C ALA A 79 7.07 -1.86 -4.97
N VAL A 80 6.60 -2.66 -5.92
CA VAL A 80 5.18 -2.71 -6.31
C VAL A 80 4.64 -4.13 -6.17
N ALA A 81 3.56 -4.28 -5.41
CA ALA A 81 2.78 -5.51 -5.35
C ALA A 81 1.37 -5.27 -5.94
N PRO A 82 0.80 -6.25 -6.68
CA PRO A 82 -0.49 -6.07 -7.33
C PRO A 82 -1.65 -6.10 -6.33
N GLU A 83 -2.83 -5.73 -6.79
CA GLU A 83 -4.08 -5.76 -6.03
C GLU A 83 -4.39 -7.16 -5.46
N TYR A 84 -5.06 -7.20 -4.29
CA TYR A 84 -5.47 -8.41 -3.58
C TYR A 84 -4.31 -9.36 -3.20
N CYS A 85 -3.08 -8.88 -3.22
CA CYS A 85 -1.90 -9.71 -3.05
C CYS A 85 -1.34 -9.64 -1.63
N VAL A 86 -1.14 -8.45 -1.07
CA VAL A 86 -0.41 -8.30 0.20
C VAL A 86 -1.36 -8.58 1.37
N PRO A 87 -1.15 -9.67 2.14
CA PRO A 87 -2.01 -9.95 3.29
C PRO A 87 -1.75 -8.96 4.41
N TRP A 88 -2.77 -8.64 5.19
CA TRP A 88 -2.66 -7.73 6.33
C TRP A 88 -1.69 -8.19 7.41
N SER A 89 -1.44 -9.51 7.51
CA SER A 89 -0.37 -10.04 8.36
C SER A 89 1.03 -9.57 7.96
N VAL A 90 1.26 -9.24 6.68
CA VAL A 90 2.52 -8.63 6.22
C VAL A 90 2.54 -7.14 6.57
N VAL A 91 1.39 -6.46 6.49
CA VAL A 91 1.26 -5.05 6.93
C VAL A 91 1.54 -4.92 8.43
N ASP A 92 1.05 -5.85 9.25
CA ASP A 92 1.38 -5.90 10.68
C ASP A 92 2.90 -6.01 10.91
N GLU A 93 3.62 -6.79 10.10
CA GLU A 93 5.08 -6.89 10.21
C GLU A 93 5.81 -5.59 9.80
N ILE A 94 5.21 -4.79 8.91
CA ILE A 94 5.72 -3.45 8.57
C ILE A 94 5.51 -2.50 9.75
N ILE A 95 4.31 -2.50 10.34
CA ILE A 95 3.94 -1.70 11.52
C ILE A 95 4.87 -2.03 12.70
N ASP A 96 5.10 -3.31 12.97
CA ASP A 96 6.00 -3.82 14.01
C ASP A 96 7.50 -3.55 13.72
N GLY A 97 7.81 -3.00 12.55
CA GLY A 97 9.16 -2.64 12.15
C GLY A 97 10.06 -3.79 11.76
N ARG A 98 9.51 -4.98 11.45
CA ARG A 98 10.31 -6.11 10.95
C ARG A 98 10.87 -5.86 9.55
N ARG A 99 10.12 -5.13 8.71
CA ARG A 99 10.53 -4.74 7.37
C ARG A 99 10.09 -3.30 7.10
N ARG A 100 11.01 -2.47 6.62
CA ARG A 100 10.73 -1.08 6.27
C ARG A 100 11.45 -0.73 4.96
N PRO A 101 10.85 0.11 4.10
CA PRO A 101 11.54 0.64 2.94
C PRO A 101 12.82 1.37 3.39
N PRO A 102 13.89 1.38 2.58
CA PRO A 102 14.97 2.36 2.76
C PRO A 102 14.42 3.79 2.78
N VAL A 103 15.12 4.70 3.46
CA VAL A 103 14.75 6.13 3.44
C VAL A 103 14.85 6.65 2.00
N GLY A 104 13.79 7.31 1.51
CA GLY A 104 13.67 7.77 0.13
C GLY A 104 13.10 6.73 -0.85
N ALA A 105 12.82 5.50 -0.41
CA ALA A 105 12.10 4.51 -1.20
C ALA A 105 10.58 4.61 -1.00
N LEU A 106 9.82 4.12 -2.00
CA LEU A 106 8.38 4.02 -1.98
C LEU A 106 7.96 2.55 -2.17
N TRP A 107 7.13 2.03 -1.28
CA TRP A 107 6.41 0.78 -1.53
C TRP A 107 4.96 1.09 -1.87
N VAL A 108 4.45 0.44 -2.93
CA VAL A 108 3.07 0.53 -3.41
C VAL A 108 2.50 -0.88 -3.39
N LEU A 109 1.63 -1.16 -2.43
CA LEU A 109 1.23 -2.51 -2.07
C LEU A 109 -0.29 -2.66 -2.26
N GLY A 110 -0.69 -3.41 -3.28
CA GLY A 110 -2.08 -3.84 -3.41
C GLY A 110 -2.39 -4.88 -2.34
N CYS A 111 -3.19 -4.49 -1.34
CA CYS A 111 -3.50 -5.33 -0.20
C CYS A 111 -4.68 -6.27 -0.51
N GLU A 112 -4.80 -7.34 0.27
CA GLU A 112 -6.07 -8.10 0.36
C GLU A 112 -7.20 -7.16 0.81
N SER A 113 -8.42 -7.43 0.32
CA SER A 113 -9.58 -6.63 0.73
C SER A 113 -9.81 -6.76 2.24
N ILE A 114 -10.41 -5.74 2.85
CA ILE A 114 -10.62 -5.70 4.30
C ILE A 114 -11.94 -5.03 4.65
N PRO A 115 -12.63 -5.44 5.73
CA PRO A 115 -13.79 -4.71 6.23
C PRO A 115 -13.41 -3.27 6.66
N PRO A 116 -14.27 -2.27 6.39
CA PRO A 116 -14.07 -0.88 6.83
C PRO A 116 -13.64 -0.73 8.29
N ALA A 117 -14.32 -1.44 9.20
CA ALA A 117 -14.05 -1.38 10.64
C ALA A 117 -12.67 -1.92 11.01
N GLU A 118 -12.11 -2.85 10.23
CA GLU A 118 -10.78 -3.39 10.50
C GLU A 118 -9.67 -2.42 10.07
N ILE A 119 -9.86 -1.62 9.00
CA ILE A 119 -8.93 -0.53 8.65
C ILE A 119 -8.84 0.47 9.79
N GLU A 120 -9.98 0.91 10.32
CA GLU A 120 -10.03 1.85 11.44
C GLU A 120 -9.28 1.30 12.66
N ALA A 121 -9.47 0.01 12.98
CA ALA A 121 -8.79 -0.66 14.08
C ALA A 121 -7.26 -0.77 13.86
N ILE A 122 -6.80 -0.96 12.63
CA ILE A 122 -5.38 -0.97 12.28
C ILE A 122 -4.79 0.44 12.42
N ALA A 123 -5.49 1.45 11.93
CA ALA A 123 -5.08 2.84 12.04
C ALA A 123 -4.92 3.26 13.50
N GLU A 124 -5.92 2.98 14.34
CA GLU A 124 -5.87 3.27 15.79
C GLU A 124 -4.68 2.56 16.47
N ARG A 125 -4.46 1.29 16.13
CA ARG A 125 -3.35 0.49 16.67
C ARG A 125 -1.97 1.05 16.28
N CYS A 126 -1.72 1.34 15.00
CA CYS A 126 -0.44 1.92 14.55
C CYS A 126 -0.20 3.29 15.20
N ASN A 127 -1.21 4.17 15.16
CA ASN A 127 -1.07 5.56 15.63
C ASN A 127 -0.88 5.63 17.16
N THR A 128 -1.46 4.70 17.92
CA THR A 128 -1.22 4.59 19.37
C THR A 128 0.15 3.99 19.69
N GLY A 129 0.68 3.12 18.82
CA GLY A 129 1.98 2.47 19.00
C GLY A 129 3.18 3.40 18.82
N GLY A 130 3.01 4.52 18.11
CA GLY A 130 4.03 5.57 17.94
C GLY A 130 5.26 5.17 17.12
N GLN A 131 5.21 4.02 16.43
CA GLN A 131 6.30 3.54 15.57
C GLN A 131 6.13 3.94 14.09
N CYS A 132 4.89 4.23 13.70
CA CYS A 132 4.44 4.58 12.37
C CYS A 132 3.25 5.54 12.49
N GLU A 133 2.91 6.18 11.38
CA GLU A 133 1.67 6.93 11.19
C GLU A 133 0.86 6.24 10.09
N PHE A 134 -0.40 5.92 10.37
CA PHE A 134 -1.32 5.26 9.48
C PHE A 134 -2.48 6.21 9.15
N HIS A 135 -2.64 6.47 7.86
CA HIS A 135 -3.67 7.31 7.30
C HIS A 135 -4.39 6.57 6.20
N HIS A 136 -5.70 6.74 6.12
CA HIS A 136 -6.50 6.21 5.04
C HIS A 136 -7.47 7.29 4.54
N GLU A 137 -7.93 7.15 3.30
CA GLU A 137 -9.01 7.97 2.78
C GLU A 137 -10.27 7.83 3.65
N ALA A 138 -11.03 8.91 3.79
CA ALA A 138 -12.31 8.87 4.49
C ALA A 138 -13.28 7.93 3.75
N LEU A 139 -13.73 6.88 4.44
CA LEU A 139 -14.69 5.94 3.89
C LEU A 139 -16.08 6.61 3.86
N ASP A 140 -16.76 6.64 2.70
CA ASP A 140 -18.13 7.17 2.62
C ASP A 140 -19.06 6.30 3.49
N PRO A 141 -19.76 6.87 4.49
CA PRO A 141 -20.69 6.13 5.33
C PRO A 141 -21.75 5.35 4.56
N ARG A 142 -22.15 5.82 3.37
CA ARG A 142 -23.08 5.12 2.48
C ARG A 142 -22.44 3.89 1.85
N GLN A 143 -21.18 3.98 1.48
CA GLN A 143 -20.42 2.86 0.94
C GLN A 143 -20.12 1.83 2.03
N VAL A 144 -19.75 2.27 3.24
CA VAL A 144 -19.58 1.40 4.42
C VAL A 144 -20.86 0.65 4.76
N ALA A 145 -22.03 1.29 4.63
CA ALA A 145 -23.31 0.65 4.88
C ALA A 145 -23.72 -0.39 3.81
N GLN A 146 -23.18 -0.28 2.59
CA GLN A 146 -23.55 -1.12 1.45
C GLN A 146 -22.53 -2.22 1.14
N LYS A 147 -21.26 -1.99 1.44
CA LYS A 147 -20.16 -2.90 1.09
C LYS A 147 -19.58 -3.58 2.32
N ARG A 148 -19.19 -4.83 2.13
CA ARG A 148 -18.65 -5.69 3.18
C ARG A 148 -17.14 -5.51 3.37
N TYR A 149 -16.44 -5.08 2.33
CA TYR A 149 -15.00 -4.83 2.32
C TYR A 149 -14.65 -3.72 1.32
N VAL A 150 -13.42 -3.19 1.47
CA VAL A 150 -12.78 -2.24 0.56
C VAL A 150 -11.47 -2.83 0.03
N ASP A 151 -11.00 -2.27 -1.08
CA ASP A 151 -9.84 -2.75 -1.82
C ASP A 151 -8.69 -1.75 -1.65
N PRO A 152 -7.74 -1.99 -0.72
CA PRO A 152 -6.79 -0.99 -0.30
C PRO A 152 -5.51 -1.04 -1.13
N LEU A 153 -5.07 0.13 -1.58
CA LEU A 153 -3.73 0.37 -2.08
C LEU A 153 -2.93 1.09 -1.00
N LEU A 154 -1.94 0.40 -0.44
CA LEU A 154 -1.10 0.92 0.63
C LEU A 154 0.21 1.48 0.08
N TYR A 155 0.45 2.77 0.33
CA TYR A 155 1.73 3.43 0.12
C TYR A 155 2.52 3.45 1.43
N VAL A 156 3.76 2.96 1.40
CA VAL A 156 4.67 2.99 2.56
C VAL A 156 5.92 3.78 2.21
N PHE A 157 6.18 4.85 2.95
CA PHE A 157 7.31 5.75 2.72
C PHE A 157 7.73 6.43 4.03
N TRP A 158 8.81 7.23 3.98
CA TRP A 158 9.27 8.00 5.13
C TRP A 158 8.91 9.47 5.01
N ALA A 159 8.52 10.07 6.12
CA ALA A 159 8.33 11.51 6.28
C ALA A 159 9.15 12.00 7.49
N LYS A 160 9.27 13.31 7.66
CA LYS A 160 9.81 13.93 8.87
C LYS A 160 8.67 14.51 9.70
N ASP A 161 8.72 14.30 11.01
CA ASP A 161 7.85 15.03 11.94
C ASP A 161 8.36 16.46 12.19
N VAL A 162 7.65 17.20 13.05
CA VAL A 162 7.98 18.58 13.45
C VAL A 162 9.35 18.72 14.11
N ASP A 163 9.90 17.63 14.67
CA ASP A 163 11.23 17.61 15.30
C ASP A 163 12.32 17.19 14.30
N GLY A 164 11.95 16.98 13.02
CA GLY A 164 12.84 16.54 11.95
C GLY A 164 13.18 15.04 12.01
N LYS A 165 12.52 14.27 12.87
CA LYS A 165 12.75 12.83 13.02
C LYS A 165 12.03 12.08 11.90
N ALA A 166 12.70 11.09 11.33
CA ALA A 166 12.10 10.21 10.33
C ALA A 166 11.01 9.33 10.96
N VAL A 167 9.82 9.37 10.37
CA VAL A 167 8.64 8.60 10.75
C VAL A 167 8.17 7.78 9.54
N LEU A 168 7.85 6.50 9.76
CA LEU A 168 7.30 5.65 8.71
C LEU A 168 5.82 5.99 8.53
N PHE A 169 5.43 6.33 7.31
CA PHE A 169 4.08 6.72 6.95
C PHE A 169 3.43 5.62 6.09
N LEU A 170 2.23 5.21 6.48
CA LEU A 170 1.38 4.26 5.79
C LEU A 170 0.14 5.03 5.32
N LEU A 171 0.04 5.28 4.02
CA LEU A 171 -1.09 5.96 3.40
C LEU A 171 -1.91 4.96 2.60
N VAL A 172 -3.19 4.81 2.92
CA VAL A 172 -4.11 3.89 2.26
C VAL A 172 -5.10 4.66 1.40
N ASP A 173 -5.09 4.34 0.12
CA ASP A 173 -6.16 4.69 -0.81
C ASP A 173 -7.16 3.53 -0.82
N CYS A 174 -8.41 3.83 -0.47
CA CYS A 174 -9.47 2.84 -0.37
C CYS A 174 -10.33 2.94 -1.62
N VAL A 175 -9.99 2.19 -2.65
CA VAL A 175 -10.80 2.19 -3.88
C VAL A 175 -12.08 1.43 -3.59
N ILE A 176 -13.20 2.14 -3.71
CA ILE A 176 -14.54 1.59 -3.50
C ILE A 176 -15.29 1.51 -4.83
N GLU A 177 -14.72 0.85 -5.85
CA GLU A 177 -15.50 0.48 -7.05
C GLU A 177 -15.06 -0.83 -7.73
N MET A 178 -16.06 -1.67 -8.01
CA MET A 178 -15.94 -2.89 -8.79
C MET A 178 -15.63 -2.55 -10.25
N ALA A 179 -14.48 -2.99 -10.75
CA ALA A 179 -14.30 -3.33 -12.16
C ALA A 179 -13.77 -4.75 -12.28
N LEU A 180 -14.65 -5.74 -12.04
CA LEU A 180 -14.56 -7.00 -12.79
C LEU A 180 -14.87 -6.68 -14.27
N ALA A 181 -13.86 -6.17 -15.01
CA ALA A 181 -13.73 -5.97 -16.46
C ALA A 181 -12.74 -4.79 -16.64
N GLU A 182 -11.45 -4.97 -16.91
CA GLU A 182 -10.89 -5.46 -18.17
C GLU A 182 -9.42 -5.88 -17.94
N PHE A 183 -9.18 -7.15 -17.58
CA PHE A 183 -7.99 -7.82 -18.11
C PHE A 183 -8.32 -8.17 -19.56
N VAL A 184 -8.19 -7.19 -20.46
CA VAL A 184 -7.98 -7.50 -21.87
C VAL A 184 -6.64 -8.24 -21.90
N VAL A 185 -6.75 -9.54 -22.11
CA VAL A 185 -5.71 -10.37 -22.71
C VAL A 185 -5.16 -9.57 -23.90
N MET A 186 -3.98 -8.96 -23.76
CA MET A 186 -3.19 -8.55 -24.91
C MET A 186 -2.78 -9.85 -25.60
N ASP A 187 -3.64 -10.27 -26.53
CA ASP A 187 -3.41 -11.32 -27.51
C ASP A 187 -2.06 -11.04 -28.18
N HIS A 188 -1.11 -11.93 -27.94
CA HIS A 188 0.15 -11.98 -28.66
C HIS A 188 -0.13 -12.31 -30.12
N ARG A 189 -0.33 -11.27 -30.94
CA ARG A 189 -0.04 -11.35 -32.37
C ARG A 189 1.24 -10.60 -32.65
N ILE A 190 2.34 -11.32 -32.44
CA ILE A 190 3.53 -11.15 -33.26
C ILE A 190 3.13 -11.59 -34.68
N SER A 191 3.13 -10.67 -35.63
CA SER A 191 3.27 -11.01 -37.04
C SER A 191 4.62 -10.47 -37.49
N ILE A 192 5.42 -11.39 -38.02
CA ILE A 192 6.69 -11.15 -38.72
C ILE A 192 6.39 -10.37 -40.01
#